data_AF-A0A5N5MMF2-F1
#
_entry.id   AF-A0A5N5MMF2-F1
#
_cell.length_a   1.000
_cell.length_b   1.000
_cell.length_c   1.000
_cell.angle_alpha   90.00
_cell.angle_beta   90.00
_cell.angle_gamma   90.00
#
_symmetry.space_group_name_H-M   'P 1'
#
loop_
_entity.id
_entity.type
_entity.pdbx_description
1 polymer ?
#
loop_
_entity_poly.entity_id
_entity_poly.type
_entity_poly.pdbx_seq_one_letter_code
_entity_poly.pdbx_strand_id
1 'polypeptide(L)'
;MVAKAMLCFNNKIIYSRCDEAYRLTQSGNLNVPPEATDVFCNGPCFAETRLVLGCINGVISDFLFYNRATVRDKTYALGAGCGSTGYRGNSTAVFSLFHTSGNIQENLFC
;
A
#
# COMPACT_ATOMS: atom_id res chain seq x y z
N MET A 1 -16.06 -11.48 9.69
CA MET A 1 -15.83 -10.93 8.33
C MET A 1 -14.38 -10.49 8.11
N VAL A 2 -13.66 -9.94 9.10
CA VAL A 2 -12.20 -9.68 9.03
C VAL A 2 -11.34 -10.92 8.69
N ALA A 3 -11.72 -12.10 9.20
CA ALA A 3 -10.98 -13.35 8.99
C ALA A 3 -10.83 -13.77 7.51
N LYS A 4 -11.74 -13.36 6.61
CA LYS A 4 -11.61 -13.68 5.18
C LYS A 4 -10.58 -12.78 4.47
N ALA A 5 -10.44 -11.52 4.88
CA ALA A 5 -9.39 -10.63 4.38
C ALA A 5 -7.99 -11.08 4.85
N MET A 6 -7.88 -11.71 6.02
CA MET A 6 -6.63 -12.34 6.49
C MET A 6 -6.10 -13.41 5.52
N LEU A 7 -6.97 -14.05 4.73
CA LEU A 7 -6.53 -14.98 3.69
C LEU A 7 -5.73 -14.27 2.60
N CYS A 8 -6.05 -13.02 2.25
CA CYS A 8 -5.31 -12.24 1.25
C CYS A 8 -3.91 -11.85 1.74
N PHE A 9 -3.76 -11.53 3.03
CA PHE A 9 -2.46 -11.18 3.62
C PHE A 9 -1.54 -12.39 3.83
N ASN A 10 -2.10 -13.54 4.21
CA ASN A 10 -1.35 -14.77 4.48
C ASN A 10 -1.22 -15.67 3.24
N ASN A 11 -1.67 -15.21 2.08
CA ASN A 11 -1.55 -15.99 0.86
C ASN A 11 -0.10 -15.98 0.37
N LYS A 12 0.63 -17.06 0.65
CA LYS A 12 2.01 -17.29 0.18
C LYS A 12 2.15 -17.34 -1.35
N ILE A 13 1.04 -17.46 -2.07
CA ILE A 13 1.00 -17.35 -3.54
C ILE A 13 1.10 -15.88 -3.97
N ILE A 14 0.51 -14.97 -3.20
CA ILE A 14 0.55 -13.53 -3.50
C ILE A 14 1.87 -12.94 -2.99
N TYR A 15 2.23 -13.20 -1.73
CA TYR A 15 3.52 -12.77 -1.18
C TYR A 15 4.58 -13.86 -1.37
N SER A 16 5.19 -13.87 -2.55
CA SER A 16 6.15 -14.90 -2.94
C SER A 16 7.57 -14.38 -3.01
N ARG A 17 7.75 -13.09 -3.35
CA ARG A 17 9.04 -12.46 -3.60
C ARG A 17 9.21 -11.13 -2.87
N CYS A 18 8.14 -10.50 -2.39
CA CYS A 18 8.28 -9.28 -1.60
C CYS A 18 8.89 -9.56 -0.22
N ASP A 19 9.84 -8.72 0.19
CA ASP A 19 10.41 -8.75 1.52
C ASP A 19 9.32 -8.48 2.57
N GLU A 20 9.31 -9.28 3.64
CA GLU A 20 8.35 -9.18 4.74
C GLU A 20 8.32 -7.80 5.39
N ALA A 21 9.46 -7.11 5.42
CA ALA A 21 9.56 -5.76 5.97
C ALA A 21 8.70 -4.72 5.21
N TYR A 22 8.43 -4.98 3.92
CA TYR A 22 7.69 -4.08 3.03
C TYR A 22 6.30 -4.60 2.66
N ARG A 23 5.82 -5.68 3.29
CA ARG A 23 4.48 -6.21 3.00
C ARG A 23 3.41 -5.35 3.65
N LEU A 24 2.33 -5.11 2.90
CA LEU A 24 1.12 -4.52 3.46
C LEU A 24 0.48 -5.52 4.42
N THR A 25 0.16 -5.06 5.63
CA THR A 25 -0.52 -5.85 6.66
C THR A 25 -1.85 -5.20 7.05
N GLN A 26 -2.58 -5.83 7.97
CA GLN A 26 -3.84 -5.30 8.48
C GLN A 26 -3.70 -3.93 9.19
N SER A 27 -2.48 -3.56 9.61
CA SER A 27 -2.21 -2.22 10.13
C SER A 27 -2.52 -1.13 9.10
N GLY A 28 -2.40 -1.47 7.82
CA GLY A 28 -2.50 -0.53 6.70
C GLY A 28 -1.18 0.20 6.41
N ASN A 29 -0.14 -0.02 7.19
CA ASN A 29 1.12 0.70 7.02
C ASN A 29 2.08 -0.09 6.11
N LEU A 30 2.75 0.65 5.22
CA LEU A 30 3.85 0.16 4.39
C LEU A 30 5.08 0.96 4.79
N ASN A 31 6.01 0.31 5.49
CA ASN A 31 7.21 0.94 6.01
C ASN A 31 8.35 0.76 4.99
N VAL A 32 8.20 1.38 3.82
CA VAL A 32 9.25 1.37 2.79
C VAL A 32 10.13 2.58 3.02
N PRO A 33 11.41 2.40 3.40
CA PRO A 33 12.32 3.50 3.58
C PRO A 33 12.61 4.14 2.20
N PRO A 34 12.93 5.43 2.15
CA PRO A 34 13.00 6.11 0.88
C PRO A 34 14.05 5.53 -0.08
N GLU A 35 15.15 5.03 0.46
CA GLU A 35 16.24 4.38 -0.28
C GLU A 35 15.80 3.07 -0.94
N ALA A 36 14.75 2.42 -0.42
CA ALA A 36 14.17 1.20 -0.96
C ALA A 36 12.92 1.46 -1.84
N THR A 37 12.49 2.71 -2.00
CA THR A 37 11.27 3.05 -2.76
C THR A 37 11.38 2.61 -4.22
N ASP A 38 12.52 2.88 -4.87
CA ASP A 38 12.71 2.51 -6.27
C ASP A 38 12.70 0.98 -6.47
N VAL A 39 13.36 0.26 -5.55
CA VAL A 39 13.37 -1.22 -5.54
C VAL A 39 11.97 -1.77 -5.25
N PHE A 40 11.21 -1.14 -4.37
CA PHE A 40 9.83 -1.53 -4.07
C PHE A 40 8.91 -1.33 -5.28
N CYS A 41 8.98 -0.15 -5.91
CA CYS A 41 8.12 0.25 -7.01
C CYS A 41 8.41 -0.49 -8.31
N ASN A 42 9.69 -0.78 -8.60
CA ASN A 42 10.11 -1.57 -9.77
C ASN A 42 10.21 -3.07 -9.47
N GLY A 43 9.95 -3.47 -8.22
CA GLY A 43 10.11 -4.84 -7.75
C GLY A 43 8.79 -5.60 -7.56
N PRO A 44 8.89 -6.83 -7.03
CA PRO A 44 7.72 -7.68 -6.80
C PRO A 44 6.77 -7.07 -5.76
N CYS A 45 7.27 -6.32 -4.78
CA CYS A 45 6.45 -5.77 -3.70
C CYS A 45 5.31 -4.87 -4.19
N PHE A 46 5.54 -4.02 -5.19
CA PHE A 46 4.48 -3.21 -5.78
C PHE A 46 3.38 -4.06 -6.42
N ALA A 47 3.77 -5.03 -7.24
CA ALA A 47 2.82 -5.93 -7.92
C ALA A 47 2.04 -6.80 -6.91
N GLU A 48 2.74 -7.39 -5.94
CA GLU A 48 2.14 -8.24 -4.90
C GLU A 48 1.19 -7.42 -4.01
N THR A 49 1.56 -6.19 -3.63
CA THR A 49 0.67 -5.30 -2.86
C THR A 49 -0.61 -4.97 -3.62
N ARG A 50 -0.54 -4.70 -4.94
CA ARG A 50 -1.74 -4.50 -5.77
C ARG A 50 -2.64 -5.73 -5.80
N LEU A 51 -2.06 -6.93 -5.88
CA LEU A 51 -2.81 -8.19 -5.85
C LEU A 51 -3.50 -8.39 -4.50
N VAL A 52 -2.85 -8.09 -3.38
CA VAL A 52 -3.46 -8.14 -2.04
C VAL A 52 -4.64 -7.18 -1.94
N LEU A 53 -4.48 -5.93 -2.37
CA LEU A 53 -5.56 -4.94 -2.36
C LEU A 53 -6.74 -5.39 -3.22
N GLY A 54 -6.48 -5.92 -4.42
CA GLY A 54 -7.51 -6.50 -5.28
C GLY A 54 -8.22 -7.71 -4.65
N CYS A 55 -7.47 -8.60 -3.99
CA CYS A 55 -8.03 -9.74 -3.25
C CYS A 55 -8.95 -9.27 -2.13
N ILE A 56 -8.52 -8.29 -1.32
CA ILE A 56 -9.35 -7.77 -0.23
C ILE A 56 -10.63 -7.16 -0.79
N ASN A 57 -10.53 -6.31 -1.82
CA ASN A 57 -11.70 -5.67 -2.45
C ASN A 57 -12.69 -6.69 -3.03
N GLY A 58 -12.20 -7.79 -3.59
CA GLY A 58 -13.04 -8.87 -4.13
C GLY A 58 -13.74 -9.70 -3.05
N VAL A 59 -13.23 -9.70 -1.82
CA VAL A 59 -13.82 -10.44 -0.69
C VAL A 59 -14.71 -9.52 0.17
N ILE A 60 -14.30 -8.27 0.39
CA ILE A 60 -14.97 -7.23 1.18
C ILE A 60 -14.70 -5.86 0.55
N SER A 61 -15.72 -5.27 -0.07
CA SER A 61 -15.63 -3.95 -0.71
C SER A 61 -15.31 -2.82 0.27
N ASP A 62 -15.91 -2.85 1.45
CA ASP A 62 -15.82 -1.78 2.45
C ASP A 62 -14.79 -2.10 3.55
N PHE A 63 -13.71 -2.78 3.18
CA PHE A 63 -12.66 -3.13 4.13
C PHE A 63 -11.94 -1.88 4.62
N LEU A 64 -11.89 -1.75 5.95
CA LEU A 64 -11.13 -0.72 6.64
C LEU A 64 -9.91 -1.34 7.33
N PHE A 65 -8.75 -0.77 7.06
CA PHE A 65 -7.52 -1.07 7.77
C PHE A 65 -7.58 -0.50 9.20
N TYR A 66 -6.70 -0.97 10.09
CA TYR A 66 -6.66 -0.45 11.48
C TYR A 66 -6.33 1.03 11.54
N ASN A 67 -5.57 1.54 10.58
CA ASN A 67 -5.32 2.97 10.43
C ASN A 67 -6.48 3.74 9.77
N ARG A 68 -7.68 3.13 9.62
CA ARG A 68 -8.90 3.72 9.02
C ARG A 68 -8.82 4.03 7.53
N ALA A 69 -7.78 3.60 6.82
CA ALA A 69 -7.79 3.71 5.36
C ALA A 69 -8.70 2.65 4.72
N THR A 70 -9.21 2.95 3.53
CA THR A 70 -9.87 2.00 2.65
C THR A 70 -8.87 1.34 1.70
N VAL A 71 -9.26 0.23 1.07
CA VAL A 71 -8.49 -0.41 -0.01
C VAL A 71 -8.22 0.56 -1.17
N ARG A 72 -9.17 1.46 -1.45
CA ARG A 72 -9.02 2.50 -2.48
C ARG A 72 -7.93 3.50 -2.10
N ASP A 73 -7.90 3.96 -0.85
CA ASP A 73 -6.89 4.91 -0.37
C ASP A 73 -5.49 4.29 -0.48
N LYS A 74 -5.34 3.01 -0.13
CA LYS A 74 -4.06 2.29 -0.28
C LYS A 74 -3.66 2.11 -1.74
N THR A 75 -4.61 1.81 -2.62
CA THR A 75 -4.34 1.69 -4.07
C THR A 75 -3.87 3.02 -4.65
N TYR A 76 -4.51 4.12 -4.23
CA TYR A 76 -4.13 5.47 -4.63
C TYR A 76 -2.74 5.84 -4.09
N ALA A 77 -2.49 5.64 -2.80
CA ALA A 77 -1.19 5.89 -2.17
C ALA A 77 -0.06 5.12 -2.87
N LEU A 78 -0.30 3.87 -3.22
CA LEU A 78 0.63 3.02 -3.95
C LEU A 78 0.90 3.56 -5.37
N GLY A 79 -0.14 3.97 -6.09
CA GLY A 79 0.00 4.56 -7.44
C GLY A 79 0.68 5.93 -7.44
N ALA A 80 0.38 6.78 -6.45
CA ALA A 80 1.02 8.08 -6.28
C ALA A 80 2.49 7.93 -5.87
N GLY A 81 2.80 6.97 -4.99
CA GLY A 81 4.16 6.74 -4.53
C GLY A 81 5.09 6.11 -5.56
N CYS A 82 4.55 5.27 -6.45
CA CYS A 82 5.31 4.62 -7.53
C CYS A 82 5.09 5.23 -8.92
N GLY A 83 4.31 6.31 -9.01
CA GLY A 83 3.96 6.99 -10.26
C GLY A 83 5.12 7.77 -10.86
N SER A 84 5.05 8.03 -12.18
CA SER A 84 6.07 8.79 -12.94
C SER A 84 5.94 10.31 -12.79
N THR A 85 5.31 10.81 -11.73
CA THR A 85 5.32 12.25 -11.45
C THR A 85 6.74 12.63 -11.00
N GLY A 86 7.17 13.87 -11.25
CA GLY A 86 8.52 14.36 -10.90
C GLY A 86 8.91 14.26 -9.41
N TYR A 87 8.05 13.67 -8.58
CA TYR A 87 8.27 13.30 -7.19
C TYR A 87 9.02 11.98 -7.00
N ARG A 88 9.46 11.32 -8.09
CA ARG A 88 10.39 10.16 -8.04
C ARG A 88 11.66 10.37 -7.19
N GLY A 89 11.95 11.60 -6.75
CA GLY A 89 13.06 11.94 -5.87
C GLY A 89 12.69 12.63 -4.55
N ASN A 90 11.40 12.83 -4.20
CA ASN A 90 11.03 13.29 -2.86
C ASN A 90 10.51 12.11 -2.05
N SER A 91 11.51 11.42 -1.51
CA SER A 91 11.54 10.34 -0.51
C SER A 91 10.49 10.41 0.62
N THR A 92 9.81 11.54 0.80
CA THR A 92 8.80 11.78 1.83
C THR A 92 7.37 11.45 1.39
N ALA A 93 7.07 11.44 0.07
CA ALA A 93 5.70 11.37 -0.42
C ALA A 93 5.05 9.99 -0.23
N VAL A 94 5.77 8.90 -0.53
CA VAL A 94 5.28 7.52 -0.35
C VAL A 94 4.99 7.25 1.13
N PHE A 95 5.95 7.59 2.00
CA PHE A 95 5.83 7.41 3.45
C PHE A 95 4.68 8.23 4.05
N SER A 96 4.52 9.49 3.62
CA SER A 96 3.46 10.38 4.12
C SER A 96 2.06 9.89 3.77
N LEU A 97 1.85 9.39 2.54
CA LEU A 97 0.55 8.87 2.09
C LEU A 97 0.11 7.61 2.86
N PHE A 98 1.06 6.79 3.31
CA PHE A 98 0.74 5.63 4.13
C PHE A 98 0.52 5.97 5.61
N HIS A 99 1.05 7.10 6.08
CA HIS A 99 0.91 7.59 7.46
C HIS A 99 -0.35 8.46 7.68
N THR A 100 -0.84 9.20 6.66
CA THR A 100 -1.99 10.12 6.78
C THR A 100 -3.34 9.49 6.46
N SER A 101 -3.63 8.30 7.00
CA SER A 101 -5.02 7.80 7.04
C SER A 101 -5.79 8.48 8.19
N GLY A 102 -6.11 9.74 7.97
CA GLY A 102 -6.94 10.56 8.85
C GLY A 102 -7.66 11.70 8.15
N ASN A 103 -7.26 12.08 6.94
CA ASN A 103 -7.93 13.09 6.13
C ASN A 103 -7.46 12.95 4.67
N ILE A 104 -8.37 12.60 3.77
CA ILE A 104 -8.18 12.69 2.31
C ILE A 104 -8.31 14.18 1.92
N GLN A 105 -7.51 15.04 2.56
CA GLN A 105 -7.61 16.48 2.42
C GLN A 105 -6.60 16.93 1.37
N GLU A 106 -7.10 17.06 0.14
CA GLU A 106 -6.97 18.18 -0.82
C GLU A 106 -5.73 19.09 -0.87
N ASN A 107 -4.64 18.85 -0.15
CA ASN A 107 -3.47 19.73 -0.14
C ASN A 107 -2.20 18.94 -0.38
N LEU A 108 -1.88 18.68 -1.65
CA LEU A 108 -0.50 18.65 -2.09
C LEU A 108 -0.39 18.91 -3.61
N PHE A 109 -0.90 20.08 -4.01
CA PHE A 109 -0.15 20.90 -4.97
C PHE A 109 0.98 21.55 -4.18
N CYS A 110 2.21 21.18 -4.52
CA CYS A 110 3.41 22.01 -4.50
C CYS A 110 4.53 21.18 -5.15
#